data_AF-A0A1G1Q7M9-F1
#
_entry.id   AF-A0A1G1Q7M9-F1
#
_cell.length_a   1.000
_cell.length_b   1.000
_cell.length_c   1.000
_cell.angle_alpha   90.00
_cell.angle_beta   90.00
_cell.angle_gamma   90.00
#
_symmetry.space_group_name_H-M   'P 1'
#
loop_
_entity.id
_entity.type
_entity.pdbx_description
1 polymer ?
#
loop_
_entity_poly.entity_id
_entity_poly.type
_entity_poly.pdbx_seq_one_letter_code
_entity_poly.pdbx_strand_id
1 'polypeptide(L)'
;MRTLLKLIIVIFIITVLLPSLSFADFEDKIITSLIEHGNQNLNANNINAAINDFSRALLLDIDNDNAIKGLLKTSRYKDLPFKVRISMLQINDMYKYISRLREAINYYSFRIKNSKEKFFADGGSEEMVQAELNKLAALNENINTKSILNPNQQPGTTNDPLLNLIDALISVKKSLEDQLAFLREEYKGVMSVNDKLTLVKNNAILNKSRENNEASGIRPIHSDDLEEGHVDLDSELNHSSTDTAVLMKQLESLKTDLARKDLTIERMTKQVVDMSLQLVENQNKFKEKNVSTVDMHLELTDLNSRLELGQKIIQEKDDQIKILQNDINKIKEIAIFDKNKFNESLLIKNRKLIEQSGILRIYKEQYWDTYKENKSNIANIKTLEAQIDFAQKMIAEKERIINKFKQNMISFDSKLLETNSKLLEISVLYDEKSDKDKIFANEMAGLQKQLDSLREALKTQILEFNNMYSSFASDNITAPKLLLR
;
A
#
# COMPACT_ATOMS: atom_id res chain seq x y z
N MET A 1 -31.07 -23.24 43.01
CA MET A 1 -30.69 -22.10 43.90
C MET A 1 -29.21 -21.72 43.84
N ARG A 2 -28.24 -22.65 43.95
CA ARG A 2 -26.80 -22.31 43.91
C ARG A 2 -26.31 -21.65 42.60
N THR A 3 -26.90 -21.98 41.45
CA THR A 3 -26.57 -21.38 40.15
C THR A 3 -27.12 -19.96 39.99
N LEU A 4 -28.33 -19.71 40.49
CA LEU A 4 -28.96 -18.39 40.49
C LEU A 4 -28.23 -17.43 41.44
N LEU A 5 -27.75 -17.92 42.59
CA LEU A 5 -26.93 -17.13 43.51
C LEU A 5 -25.58 -16.74 42.90
N LYS A 6 -24.94 -17.62 42.13
CA LYS A 6 -23.70 -17.29 41.38
C LYS A 6 -23.95 -16.26 40.29
N LEU A 7 -25.06 -16.35 39.57
CA LEU A 7 -25.43 -15.37 38.55
C LEU A 7 -25.71 -14.00 39.18
N ILE A 8 -26.42 -13.96 40.32
CA ILE A 8 -26.70 -12.72 41.05
C ILE A 8 -25.41 -12.14 41.63
N ILE A 9 -24.49 -12.95 42.15
CA ILE A 9 -23.19 -12.47 42.64
C ILE A 9 -22.34 -11.92 41.49
N VAL A 10 -22.33 -12.55 40.33
CA VAL A 10 -21.61 -12.04 39.14
C VAL A 10 -22.24 -10.74 38.64
N ILE A 11 -23.56 -10.68 38.57
CA ILE A 11 -24.29 -9.45 38.21
C ILE A 11 -24.02 -8.35 39.24
N PHE A 12 -24.02 -8.67 40.53
CA PHE A 12 -23.73 -7.72 41.63
C PHE A 12 -22.27 -7.24 41.61
N ILE A 13 -21.31 -8.10 41.25
CA ILE A 13 -19.91 -7.69 41.04
C ILE A 13 -19.79 -6.76 39.82
N ILE A 14 -20.53 -7.02 38.75
CA ILE A 14 -20.53 -6.19 37.54
C ILE A 14 -21.27 -4.86 37.75
N THR A 15 -22.35 -4.83 38.53
CA THR A 15 -23.19 -3.62 38.70
C THR A 15 -22.83 -2.78 39.92
N VAL A 16 -22.24 -3.36 40.98
CA VAL A 16 -21.96 -2.66 42.25
C VAL A 16 -20.47 -2.40 42.48
N LEU A 17 -19.57 -3.24 41.94
CA LEU A 17 -18.12 -3.12 42.15
C LEU A 17 -17.37 -2.42 41.00
N LEU A 18 -18.03 -2.20 39.86
CA LEU A 18 -17.46 -1.52 38.68
C LEU A 18 -17.86 -0.04 38.43
N PRO A 19 -18.63 0.69 39.26
CA PRO A 19 -18.96 2.09 38.94
C PRO A 19 -17.80 3.07 39.18
N SER A 20 -16.57 2.61 39.42
CA SER A 20 -15.40 3.47 39.63
C SER A 20 -14.18 3.17 38.74
N LEU A 21 -14.28 2.25 37.77
CA LEU A 21 -13.33 2.23 36.65
C LEU A 21 -14.02 2.94 35.50
N SER A 22 -13.53 4.13 35.17
CA SER A 22 -13.97 4.78 33.94
C SER A 22 -13.61 3.84 32.77
N PHE A 23 -14.48 3.76 31.75
CA PHE A 23 -14.19 2.96 30.55
C PHE A 23 -12.86 3.40 29.90
N ALA A 24 -12.48 4.66 30.08
CA ALA A 24 -11.19 5.23 29.70
C ALA A 24 -9.99 4.58 30.43
N ASP A 25 -10.09 4.33 31.75
CA ASP A 25 -9.02 3.66 32.52
C ASP A 25 -8.79 2.20 32.07
N PHE A 26 -9.81 1.59 31.47
CA PHE A 26 -9.72 0.24 30.93
C PHE A 26 -9.12 0.22 29.51
N GLU A 27 -9.52 1.15 28.64
CA GLU A 27 -8.91 1.35 27.31
C GLU A 27 -7.41 1.68 27.42
N ASP A 28 -7.02 2.60 28.31
CA ASP A 28 -5.62 2.97 28.50
C ASP A 28 -4.74 1.79 28.96
N LYS A 29 -5.28 0.92 29.82
CA LYS A 29 -4.59 -0.32 30.23
C LYS A 29 -4.41 -1.29 29.07
N ILE A 30 -5.42 -1.43 28.20
CA ILE A 30 -5.33 -2.28 27.01
C ILE A 30 -4.31 -1.72 26.03
N ILE A 31 -4.34 -0.41 25.75
CA ILE A 31 -3.39 0.27 24.86
C ILE A 31 -1.97 0.07 25.38
N THR A 32 -1.74 0.30 26.68
CA THR A 32 -0.43 0.13 27.32
C THR A 32 0.06 -1.32 27.18
N SER A 33 -0.81 -2.31 27.46
CA SER A 33 -0.47 -3.72 27.32
C SER A 33 -0.14 -4.11 25.87
N LEU A 34 -0.88 -3.59 24.88
CA LEU A 34 -0.61 -3.83 23.46
C LEU A 34 0.73 -3.22 23.04
N ILE A 35 1.07 -2.04 23.53
CA ILE A 35 2.37 -1.40 23.24
C ILE A 35 3.52 -2.18 23.88
N GLU A 36 3.38 -2.63 25.13
CA GLU A 36 4.38 -3.47 25.79
C GLU A 36 4.59 -4.80 25.06
N HIS A 37 3.51 -5.49 24.72
CA HIS A 37 3.56 -6.75 23.98
C HIS A 37 4.15 -6.54 22.56
N GLY A 38 3.78 -5.46 21.88
CA GLY A 38 4.34 -5.08 20.58
C GLY A 38 5.85 -4.82 20.66
N ASN A 39 6.33 -4.16 21.71
CA ASN A 39 7.76 -3.95 21.95
C ASN A 39 8.50 -5.26 22.26
N GLN A 40 7.89 -6.17 23.03
CA GLN A 40 8.45 -7.51 23.27
C GLN A 40 8.59 -8.30 21.97
N ASN A 41 7.56 -8.28 21.12
CA ASN A 41 7.58 -8.92 19.81
C ASN A 41 8.62 -8.31 18.86
N LEU A 42 8.78 -6.99 18.91
CA LEU A 42 9.83 -6.29 18.15
C LEU A 42 11.23 -6.74 18.58
N ASN A 43 11.48 -6.83 19.89
CA ASN A 43 12.77 -7.28 20.44
C ASN A 43 13.03 -8.77 20.16
N ALA A 44 11.99 -9.60 20.14
CA ALA A 44 12.06 -11.01 19.76
C ALA A 44 12.13 -11.25 18.24
N ASN A 45 12.23 -10.18 17.44
CA ASN A 45 12.28 -10.21 15.98
C ASN A 45 11.02 -10.80 15.31
N ASN A 46 9.89 -10.84 16.02
CA ASN A 46 8.58 -11.25 15.51
C ASN A 46 7.82 -10.03 14.96
N ILE A 47 8.27 -9.53 13.80
CA ILE A 47 7.84 -8.22 13.28
C ILE A 47 6.36 -8.18 12.92
N ASN A 48 5.78 -9.26 12.39
CA ASN A 48 4.35 -9.30 12.04
C ASN A 48 3.44 -9.21 13.28
N ALA A 49 3.82 -9.85 14.39
CA ALA A 49 3.09 -9.74 15.63
C ALA A 49 3.21 -8.32 16.23
N ALA A 50 4.41 -7.74 16.19
CA ALA A 50 4.62 -6.36 16.62
C ALA A 50 3.77 -5.36 15.83
N ILE A 51 3.70 -5.52 14.50
CA ILE A 51 2.84 -4.71 13.62
C ILE A 51 1.37 -4.82 14.03
N ASN A 52 0.90 -6.05 14.27
CA ASN A 52 -0.48 -6.30 14.67
C ASN A 52 -0.81 -5.61 16.01
N ASP A 53 0.05 -5.74 17.00
CA ASP A 53 -0.15 -5.16 18.32
C ASP A 53 -0.14 -3.62 18.28
N PHE A 54 0.81 -3.01 17.58
CA PHE A 54 0.84 -1.55 17.41
C PHE A 54 -0.35 -1.04 16.58
N SER A 55 -0.78 -1.77 15.55
CA SER A 55 -1.95 -1.38 14.75
C SER A 55 -3.24 -1.43 15.58
N ARG A 56 -3.38 -2.43 16.46
CA ARG A 56 -4.52 -2.54 17.39
C ARG A 56 -4.50 -1.44 18.43
N ALA A 57 -3.33 -1.09 18.97
CA ALA A 57 -3.20 0.04 19.88
C ALA A 57 -3.66 1.34 19.21
N LEU A 58 -3.30 1.55 17.94
CA LEU A 58 -3.69 2.73 17.15
C LEU A 58 -5.15 2.73 16.70
N LEU A 59 -5.81 1.57 16.67
CA LEU A 59 -7.25 1.53 16.44
C LEU A 59 -8.05 1.97 17.68
N LEU A 60 -7.47 1.80 18.87
CA LEU A 60 -8.07 2.27 20.13
C LEU A 60 -7.75 3.74 20.40
N ASP A 61 -6.50 4.13 20.18
CA ASP A 61 -6.05 5.52 20.27
C ASP A 61 -5.17 5.86 19.07
N ILE A 62 -5.79 6.51 18.08
CA ILE A 62 -5.14 6.82 16.80
C ILE A 62 -3.99 7.81 16.94
N ASP A 63 -3.94 8.55 18.04
CA ASP A 63 -2.96 9.59 18.34
C ASP A 63 -1.86 9.12 19.30
N ASN A 64 -1.85 7.83 19.64
CA ASN A 64 -0.92 7.30 20.61
C ASN A 64 0.54 7.35 20.11
N ASP A 65 1.29 8.29 20.66
CA ASP A 65 2.64 8.63 20.23
C ASP A 65 3.62 7.44 20.33
N ASN A 66 3.44 6.58 21.33
CA ASN A 66 4.27 5.39 21.55
C ASN A 66 3.95 4.28 20.55
N ALA A 67 2.66 4.04 20.26
CA ALA A 67 2.25 3.07 19.26
C ALA A 67 2.64 3.52 17.84
N ILE A 68 2.53 4.82 17.52
CA ILE A 68 3.02 5.38 16.24
C ILE A 68 4.52 5.14 16.09
N LYS A 69 5.33 5.48 17.11
CA LYS A 69 6.78 5.25 17.09
C LYS A 69 7.13 3.77 16.95
N GLY A 70 6.40 2.89 17.66
CA GLY A 70 6.54 1.44 17.56
C GLY A 70 6.29 0.93 16.15
N LEU A 71 5.15 1.31 15.56
CA LEU A 71 4.79 0.94 14.20
C LEU A 71 5.81 1.47 13.18
N LEU A 72 6.24 2.73 13.30
CA LEU A 72 7.24 3.30 12.40
C LEU A 72 8.62 2.63 12.53
N LYS A 73 8.99 2.11 13.69
CA LYS A 73 10.22 1.30 13.85
C LYS A 73 10.11 -0.02 13.08
N THR A 74 8.96 -0.69 13.13
CA THR A 74 8.75 -1.95 12.38
C THR A 74 8.88 -1.76 10.87
N SER A 75 8.49 -0.59 10.33
CA SER A 75 8.55 -0.30 8.89
C SER A 75 9.97 -0.32 8.29
N ARG A 76 11.01 -0.23 9.13
CA ARG A 76 12.42 -0.22 8.70
C ARG A 76 13.00 -1.60 8.43
N TYR A 77 12.26 -2.68 8.74
CA TYR A 77 12.73 -4.05 8.54
C TYR A 77 12.63 -4.47 7.07
N LYS A 78 13.75 -4.96 6.52
CA LYS A 78 13.90 -5.26 5.08
C LYS A 78 13.11 -6.48 4.61
N ASP A 79 12.79 -7.39 5.52
CA ASP A 79 12.17 -8.70 5.21
C ASP A 79 10.63 -8.67 5.25
N LEU A 80 10.03 -7.50 5.43
CA LEU A 80 8.58 -7.36 5.40
C LEU A 80 8.00 -7.71 4.01
N PRO A 81 6.83 -8.36 3.93
CA PRO A 81 6.14 -8.54 2.66
C PRO A 81 5.93 -7.20 1.95
N PHE A 82 6.04 -7.18 0.62
CA PHE A 82 5.93 -5.95 -0.18
C PHE A 82 4.64 -5.17 0.12
N LYS A 83 3.49 -5.87 0.20
CA LYS A 83 2.20 -5.28 0.51
C LYS A 83 2.20 -4.54 1.87
N VAL A 84 2.78 -5.16 2.90
CA VAL A 84 2.90 -4.56 4.24
C VAL A 84 3.80 -3.33 4.23
N ARG A 85 4.90 -3.35 3.46
CA ARG A 85 5.77 -2.18 3.30
C ARG A 85 5.05 -0.98 2.68
N ILE A 86 4.24 -1.21 1.64
CA ILE A 86 3.44 -0.16 1.02
C ILE A 86 2.41 0.40 2.02
N SER A 87 1.70 -0.47 2.75
CA SER A 87 0.76 -0.05 3.80
C SER A 87 1.44 0.81 4.88
N MET A 88 2.64 0.44 5.32
CA MET A 88 3.41 1.23 6.30
C MET A 88 3.82 2.60 5.78
N LEU A 89 4.22 2.71 4.51
CA LEU A 89 4.53 4.00 3.89
C LEU A 89 3.29 4.90 3.84
N GLN A 90 2.15 4.34 3.42
CA GLN A 90 0.87 5.06 3.39
C GLN A 90 0.47 5.56 4.78
N ILE A 91 0.60 4.73 5.82
CA ILE A 91 0.30 5.12 7.20
C ILE A 91 1.20 6.28 7.66
N ASN A 92 2.50 6.20 7.40
CA ASN A 92 3.45 7.26 7.76
C ASN A 92 3.09 8.60 7.08
N ASP A 93 2.77 8.55 5.79
CA ASP A 93 2.36 9.74 5.04
C ASP A 93 1.03 10.31 5.54
N MET A 94 0.07 9.44 5.88
CA MET A 94 -1.21 9.85 6.48
C MET A 94 -1.03 10.54 7.82
N TYR A 95 -0.19 10.00 8.71
CA TYR A 95 0.09 10.65 10.01
C TYR A 95 0.71 12.04 9.85
N LYS A 96 1.67 12.20 8.93
CA LYS A 96 2.26 13.52 8.63
C LYS A 96 1.22 14.47 8.06
N TYR A 97 0.34 13.99 7.19
CA TYR A 97 -0.70 14.81 6.58
C TYR A 97 -1.76 15.24 7.60
N ILE A 98 -2.24 14.31 8.44
CA ILE A 98 -3.17 14.59 9.54
C ILE A 98 -2.57 15.60 10.51
N SER A 99 -1.30 15.47 10.87
CA SER A 99 -0.59 16.45 11.71
C SER A 99 -0.61 17.85 11.11
N ARG A 100 -0.33 18.00 9.81
CA ARG A 100 -0.42 19.29 9.10
C ARG A 100 -1.84 19.86 9.05
N LEU A 101 -2.85 19.01 8.87
CA LEU A 101 -4.25 19.44 8.90
C LEU A 101 -4.62 19.99 10.28
N ARG A 102 -4.20 19.34 11.36
CA ARG A 102 -4.42 19.82 12.73
C ARG A 102 -3.73 21.17 13.00
N GLU A 103 -2.49 21.33 12.53
CA GLU A 103 -1.78 22.62 12.61
C GLU A 103 -2.54 23.72 11.85
N ALA A 104 -3.02 23.42 10.63
CA ALA A 104 -3.80 24.35 9.84
C ALA A 104 -5.14 24.71 10.52
N ILE A 105 -5.84 23.72 11.08
CA ILE A 105 -7.06 23.94 11.87
C ILE A 105 -6.78 24.89 13.03
N ASN A 106 -5.75 24.61 13.83
CA ASN A 106 -5.36 25.46 14.95
C ASN A 106 -5.03 26.90 14.49
N TYR A 107 -4.31 27.03 13.38
CA TYR A 107 -3.99 28.34 12.78
C TYR A 107 -5.24 29.13 12.41
N TYR A 108 -6.19 28.51 11.69
CA TYR A 108 -7.42 29.19 11.28
C TYR A 108 -8.33 29.48 12.47
N SER A 109 -8.49 28.54 13.41
CA SER A 109 -9.26 28.77 14.65
C SER A 109 -8.71 29.97 15.44
N PHE A 110 -7.39 30.09 15.59
CA PHE A 110 -6.75 31.23 16.25
C PHE A 110 -6.99 32.53 15.49
N ARG A 111 -6.81 32.52 14.16
CA ARG A 111 -7.05 33.70 13.31
C ARG A 111 -8.49 34.18 13.37
N ILE A 112 -9.46 33.27 13.31
CA ILE A 112 -10.90 33.58 13.43
C ILE A 112 -11.16 34.24 14.78
N LYS A 113 -10.67 33.65 15.88
CA LYS A 113 -10.84 34.20 17.22
C LYS A 113 -10.31 35.64 17.31
N ASN A 114 -9.06 35.87 16.89
CA ASN A 114 -8.46 37.21 16.95
C ASN A 114 -9.16 38.21 16.03
N SER A 115 -9.59 37.79 14.84
CA SER A 115 -10.33 38.67 13.92
C SER A 115 -11.70 39.04 14.48
N LYS A 116 -12.40 38.11 15.14
CA LYS A 116 -13.65 38.40 15.85
C LYS A 116 -13.42 39.35 17.02
N GLU A 117 -12.42 39.10 17.86
CA GLU A 117 -12.05 39.99 18.97
C GLU A 117 -11.73 41.42 18.49
N LYS A 118 -10.96 41.55 17.40
CA LYS A 118 -10.67 42.85 16.79
C LYS A 118 -11.93 43.53 16.25
N PHE A 119 -12.78 42.79 15.55
CA PHE A 119 -14.05 43.30 15.01
C PHE A 119 -14.96 43.85 16.11
N PHE A 120 -15.07 43.16 17.25
CA PHE A 120 -15.84 43.63 18.40
C PHE A 120 -15.20 44.84 19.09
N ALA A 121 -13.87 44.84 19.23
CA ALA A 121 -13.14 46.02 19.74
C ALA A 121 -13.33 47.24 18.84
N ASP A 122 -13.49 47.02 17.54
CA ASP A 122 -13.78 48.05 16.54
C ASP A 122 -15.25 48.51 16.53
N GLY A 123 -16.10 48.01 17.43
CA GLY A 123 -17.50 48.43 17.57
C GLY A 123 -18.46 47.72 16.62
N GLY A 124 -18.04 46.60 16.02
CA GLY A 124 -18.93 45.72 15.26
C GLY A 124 -19.90 44.95 16.17
N SER A 125 -21.10 44.65 15.68
CA SER A 125 -22.11 43.91 16.46
C SER A 125 -22.06 42.39 16.17
N GLU A 126 -22.39 41.59 17.19
CA GLU A 126 -22.44 40.13 17.08
C GLU A 126 -23.48 39.65 16.05
N GLU A 127 -24.56 40.41 15.85
CA GLU A 127 -25.56 40.17 14.82
C GLU A 127 -25.00 40.24 13.39
N MET A 128 -24.01 41.11 13.12
CA MET A 128 -23.39 41.20 11.79
C MET A 128 -22.52 39.98 11.48
N VAL A 129 -21.82 39.46 12.50
CA VAL A 129 -21.06 38.21 12.38
C VAL A 129 -22.02 37.04 12.22
N GLN A 130 -23.09 36.98 13.02
CA GLN A 130 -24.08 35.91 12.98
C GLN A 130 -24.88 35.91 11.67
N ALA A 131 -25.18 37.07 11.08
CA ALA A 131 -25.86 37.16 9.78
C ALA A 131 -25.00 36.59 8.64
N GLU A 132 -23.68 36.78 8.66
CA GLU A 132 -22.77 36.21 7.66
C GLU A 132 -22.51 34.71 7.92
N LEU A 133 -22.44 34.28 9.18
CA LEU A 133 -22.41 32.86 9.56
C LEU A 133 -23.68 32.11 9.18
N ASN A 134 -24.85 32.75 9.27
CA ASN A 134 -26.12 32.15 8.86
C ASN A 134 -26.20 31.96 7.32
N LYS A 135 -25.53 32.83 6.53
CA LYS A 135 -25.36 32.61 5.08
C LYS A 135 -24.44 31.44 4.77
N LEU A 136 -23.42 31.22 5.60
CA LEU A 136 -22.56 30.03 5.54
C LEU A 136 -23.33 28.76 5.92
N ALA A 137 -24.21 28.83 6.92
CA ALA A 137 -25.05 27.71 7.35
C ALA A 137 -26.03 27.22 6.27
N ALA A 138 -26.52 28.12 5.40
CA ALA A 138 -27.38 27.77 4.26
C ALA A 138 -26.66 26.96 3.16
N LEU A 139 -25.32 26.95 3.15
CA LEU A 139 -24.48 26.13 2.28
C LEU A 139 -24.12 24.76 2.91
N ASN A 140 -24.50 24.54 4.18
CA ASN A 140 -23.85 23.58 5.06
C ASN A 140 -24.75 22.49 5.66
N GLU A 141 -25.88 22.19 5.01
CA GLU A 141 -26.83 21.14 5.45
C GLU A 141 -26.20 19.73 5.56
N ASN A 142 -24.95 19.54 5.11
CA ASN A 142 -24.23 18.27 5.17
C ASN A 142 -23.06 18.19 6.18
N ILE A 143 -22.64 19.27 6.86
CA ILE A 143 -21.45 19.23 7.74
C ILE A 143 -21.80 19.12 9.23
N ASN A 144 -22.96 19.60 9.67
CA ASN A 144 -23.29 19.73 11.10
C ASN A 144 -23.96 18.50 11.77
N THR A 145 -23.99 17.33 11.14
CA THR A 145 -24.51 16.10 11.78
C THR A 145 -23.46 15.03 12.08
N LYS A 146 -22.18 15.26 11.78
CA LYS A 146 -21.10 14.39 12.29
C LYS A 146 -20.38 15.10 13.41
N SER A 147 -20.99 14.99 14.57
CA SER A 147 -20.35 15.25 15.86
C SER A 147 -18.93 14.70 15.86
N ILE A 148 -18.00 15.62 16.11
CA ILE A 148 -16.64 15.37 16.57
C ILE A 148 -16.73 14.32 17.69
N LEU A 149 -15.90 13.28 17.57
CA LEU A 149 -15.70 12.17 18.52
C LEU A 149 -16.81 11.12 18.56
N ASN A 150 -16.71 10.14 17.66
CA ASN A 150 -16.91 8.76 18.08
C ASN A 150 -15.89 7.87 17.36
N PRO A 151 -14.74 7.53 18.01
CA PRO A 151 -13.76 6.58 17.46
C PRO A 151 -14.35 5.18 17.25
N ASN A 152 -15.54 4.90 17.77
CA ASN A 152 -16.21 3.60 17.69
C ASN A 152 -16.93 3.35 16.35
N GLN A 153 -16.38 3.80 15.22
CA GLN A 153 -16.88 3.37 13.91
C GLN A 153 -16.27 2.01 13.55
N GLN A 154 -17.13 1.00 13.75
CA GLN A 154 -17.13 -0.39 13.30
C GLN A 154 -15.81 -0.97 12.75
N PRO A 155 -15.34 -2.11 13.28
CA PRO A 155 -14.19 -2.81 12.74
C PRO A 155 -14.44 -3.08 11.26
N GLY A 156 -13.50 -2.65 10.41
CA GLY A 156 -13.51 -2.97 8.99
C GLY A 156 -13.74 -4.47 8.80
N THR A 157 -14.41 -4.82 7.70
CA THR A 157 -14.85 -6.17 7.34
C THR A 157 -13.71 -7.18 7.11
N THR A 158 -12.48 -6.83 7.51
CA THR A 158 -11.26 -7.61 7.34
C THR A 158 -10.59 -7.89 8.68
N ASN A 159 -10.10 -9.11 8.86
CA ASN A 159 -9.36 -9.56 10.06
C ASN A 159 -7.94 -8.95 10.18
N ASP A 160 -7.60 -7.93 9.38
CA ASP A 160 -6.26 -7.33 9.31
C ASP A 160 -6.25 -5.94 9.98
N PRO A 161 -5.69 -5.82 11.20
CA PRO A 161 -5.69 -4.55 11.94
C PRO A 161 -4.90 -3.43 11.26
N LEU A 162 -3.94 -3.77 10.40
CA LEU A 162 -3.19 -2.77 9.65
C LEU A 162 -4.05 -2.11 8.57
N LEU A 163 -4.92 -2.90 7.92
CA LEU A 163 -5.83 -2.39 6.89
C LEU A 163 -6.95 -1.56 7.53
N ASN A 164 -7.50 -2.04 8.64
CA ASN A 164 -8.51 -1.29 9.40
C ASN A 164 -7.94 0.05 9.92
N LEU A 165 -6.65 0.10 10.28
CA LEU A 165 -5.99 1.35 10.67
C LEU A 165 -5.90 2.33 9.49
N ILE A 166 -5.62 1.83 8.27
CA ILE A 166 -5.62 2.68 7.07
C ILE A 166 -7.00 3.30 6.85
N ASP A 167 -8.06 2.51 6.94
CA ASP A 167 -9.43 2.99 6.76
C ASP A 167 -9.81 4.03 7.82
N ALA A 168 -9.41 3.80 9.09
CA ALA A 168 -9.60 4.75 10.18
C ALA A 168 -8.87 6.09 9.91
N LEU A 169 -7.62 6.04 9.47
CA LEU A 169 -6.83 7.23 9.13
C LEU A 169 -7.42 8.00 7.93
N ILE A 170 -7.97 7.30 6.93
CA ILE A 170 -8.67 7.94 5.81
C ILE A 170 -9.91 8.70 6.31
N SER A 171 -10.68 8.11 7.21
CA SER A 171 -11.87 8.74 7.81
C SER A 171 -11.49 9.99 8.61
N VAL A 172 -10.45 9.90 9.46
CA VAL A 172 -9.93 11.04 10.24
C VAL A 172 -9.42 12.15 9.33
N LYS A 173 -8.63 11.80 8.31
CA LYS A 173 -8.16 12.76 7.30
C LYS A 173 -9.33 13.53 6.68
N LYS A 174 -10.35 12.82 6.20
CA LYS A 174 -11.51 13.44 5.55
C LYS A 174 -12.25 14.38 6.51
N SER A 175 -12.48 13.95 7.74
CA SER A 175 -13.12 14.78 8.77
C SER A 175 -12.33 16.08 9.03
N LEU A 176 -10.99 16.01 9.07
CA LEU A 176 -10.14 17.18 9.27
C LEU A 176 -10.09 18.09 8.04
N GLU A 177 -10.12 17.53 6.82
CA GLU A 177 -10.25 18.31 5.58
C GLU A 177 -11.56 19.09 5.55
N ASP A 178 -12.67 18.45 5.91
CA ASP A 178 -14.00 19.07 5.99
C ASP A 178 -14.01 20.19 7.05
N GLN A 179 -13.44 19.93 8.24
CA GLN A 179 -13.31 20.95 9.30
C GLN A 179 -12.44 22.14 8.85
N LEU A 180 -11.33 21.89 8.16
CA LEU A 180 -10.45 22.95 7.66
C LEU A 180 -11.14 23.78 6.58
N ALA A 181 -11.90 23.14 5.68
CA ALA A 181 -12.68 23.84 4.66
C ALA A 181 -13.71 24.77 5.30
N PHE A 182 -14.43 24.28 6.32
CA PHE A 182 -15.37 25.08 7.09
C PHE A 182 -14.69 26.29 7.74
N LEU A 183 -13.57 26.09 8.45
CA LEU A 183 -12.85 27.19 9.10
C LEU A 183 -12.31 28.22 8.11
N ARG A 184 -11.90 27.79 6.90
CA ARG A 184 -11.46 28.73 5.85
C ARG A 184 -12.60 29.62 5.38
N GLU A 185 -13.79 29.05 5.18
CA GLU A 185 -14.97 29.82 4.77
C GLU A 185 -15.49 30.70 5.91
N GLU A 186 -15.46 30.22 7.16
CA GLU A 186 -15.76 31.03 8.34
C GLU A 186 -14.82 32.23 8.44
N TYR A 187 -13.52 32.01 8.27
CA TYR A 187 -12.53 33.09 8.29
C TYR A 187 -12.79 34.14 7.20
N LYS A 188 -13.11 33.71 5.96
CA LYS A 188 -13.50 34.63 4.88
C LYS A 188 -14.74 35.45 5.24
N GLY A 189 -15.75 34.80 5.83
CA GLY A 189 -16.96 35.47 6.31
C GLY A 189 -16.65 36.56 7.33
N VAL A 190 -15.86 36.25 8.36
CA VAL A 190 -15.44 37.22 9.38
C VAL A 190 -14.67 38.39 8.77
N MET A 191 -13.75 38.13 7.83
CA MET A 191 -12.99 39.18 7.15
C MET A 191 -13.89 40.10 6.30
N SER A 192 -14.88 39.55 5.59
CA SER A 192 -15.88 40.32 4.83
C SER A 192 -16.64 41.31 5.70
N VAL A 193 -17.04 40.90 6.91
CA VAL A 193 -17.73 41.80 7.85
C VAL A 193 -16.78 42.88 8.38
N ASN A 194 -15.53 42.52 8.65
CA ASN A 194 -14.50 43.46 9.11
C ASN A 194 -14.16 44.54 8.05
N ASP A 195 -14.09 44.14 6.78
CA ASP A 195 -13.88 45.07 5.67
C ASP A 195 -15.06 46.03 5.51
N LYS A 196 -16.31 45.53 5.60
CA LYS A 196 -17.52 46.35 5.57
C LYS A 196 -17.54 47.39 6.70
N LEU A 197 -17.18 46.99 7.92
CA LEU A 197 -17.11 47.92 9.07
C LEU A 197 -16.05 49.01 8.85
N THR A 198 -14.89 48.64 8.32
CA THR A 198 -13.81 49.59 8.00
C THR A 198 -14.27 50.60 6.94
N LEU A 199 -15.00 50.14 5.92
CA LEU A 199 -15.55 50.99 4.85
C LEU A 199 -16.60 51.98 5.39
N VAL A 200 -17.47 51.53 6.30
CA VAL A 200 -18.46 52.39 6.98
C VAL A 200 -17.77 53.45 7.84
N LYS A 201 -16.75 53.07 8.62
CA LYS A 201 -15.96 54.03 9.41
C LYS A 201 -15.30 55.08 8.54
N ASN A 202 -14.65 54.67 7.44
CA ASN A 202 -13.98 55.58 6.52
C ASN A 202 -14.95 56.55 5.82
N ASN A 203 -16.13 56.06 5.42
CA ASN A 203 -17.18 56.91 4.84
C ASN A 203 -17.79 57.89 5.85
N ALA A 204 -17.95 57.48 7.11
CA ALA A 204 -18.42 58.38 8.18
C ALA A 204 -17.41 59.52 8.47
N ILE A 205 -16.11 59.25 8.38
CA ILE A 205 -15.05 60.26 8.52
C ILE A 205 -15.05 61.23 7.32
N LEU A 206 -15.24 60.70 6.10
CA LEU A 206 -15.37 61.51 4.87
C LEU A 206 -16.60 62.42 4.89
N ASN A 207 -17.74 61.94 5.36
CA ASN A 207 -18.97 62.74 5.45
C ASN A 207 -18.87 63.85 6.52
N LYS A 208 -18.26 63.58 7.69
CA LYS A 208 -17.94 64.62 8.68
C LYS A 208 -17.00 65.69 8.13
N SER A 209 -16.08 65.31 7.25
CA SER A 209 -15.17 66.24 6.58
C SER A 209 -15.87 67.10 5.50
N ARG A 210 -16.99 66.61 4.96
CA ARG A 210 -17.80 67.29 3.93
C ARG A 210 -18.78 68.29 4.54
N GLU A 211 -19.43 67.92 5.65
CA GLU A 211 -20.31 68.83 6.42
C GLU A 211 -19.55 70.05 6.98
N ASN A 212 -18.28 69.89 7.32
CA ASN A 212 -17.45 71.02 7.79
C ASN A 212 -17.01 71.98 6.66
N ASN A 213 -17.11 71.58 5.39
CA ASN A 213 -16.73 72.43 4.25
C ASN A 213 -17.92 73.18 3.61
N GLU A 214 -19.16 72.82 3.92
CA GLU A 214 -20.36 73.51 3.41
C GLU A 214 -20.80 74.73 4.27
N ALA A 215 -20.14 74.98 5.40
CA ALA A 215 -20.46 76.10 6.30
C ALA A 215 -19.75 77.43 6.00
N SER A 216 -18.85 77.50 5.01
CA SER A 216 -18.11 78.73 4.67
C SER A 216 -18.49 79.28 3.30
N GLY A 217 -19.73 79.78 3.20
CA GLY A 217 -20.17 80.60 2.08
C GLY A 217 -19.59 82.02 2.14
N ILE A 218 -18.42 82.24 1.53
CA ILE A 218 -17.91 83.58 1.26
C ILE A 218 -18.39 83.99 -0.14
N ARG A 219 -19.32 84.96 -0.18
CA ARG A 219 -19.75 85.64 -1.42
C ARG A 219 -18.60 86.50 -1.97
N PRO A 220 -18.41 86.57 -3.29
CA PRO A 220 -17.48 87.50 -3.92
C PRO A 220 -18.11 88.88 -4.03
N ILE A 221 -17.35 89.95 -3.72
CA ILE A 221 -17.72 91.32 -4.10
C ILE A 221 -16.53 91.91 -4.88
N HIS A 222 -16.91 92.46 -6.03
CA HIS A 222 -16.08 93.05 -7.07
C HIS A 222 -15.12 94.13 -6.58
N SER A 223 -13.94 94.12 -7.19
CA SER A 223 -13.15 95.32 -7.49
C SER A 223 -13.92 96.20 -8.45
N ASP A 224 -14.08 97.49 -8.15
CA ASP A 224 -13.78 98.58 -9.07
C ASP A 224 -13.93 99.95 -8.40
N ASP A 225 -13.24 100.91 -9.03
CA ASP A 225 -13.33 102.38 -8.95
C ASP A 225 -12.40 103.14 -7.98
N LEU A 226 -11.25 103.49 -8.56
CA LEU A 226 -10.51 104.73 -8.36
C LEU A 226 -11.32 105.90 -8.92
N GLU A 227 -11.66 106.89 -8.10
CA GLU A 227 -11.85 108.27 -8.57
C GLU A 227 -11.19 109.26 -7.59
N GLU A 228 -10.23 110.01 -8.14
CA GLU A 228 -9.59 111.17 -7.55
C GLU A 228 -10.59 112.34 -7.50
N GLY A 229 -10.85 112.85 -6.30
CA GLY A 229 -11.54 114.12 -6.10
C GLY A 229 -10.54 115.26 -5.90
N HIS A 230 -10.51 116.18 -6.86
CA HIS A 230 -9.79 117.46 -6.83
C HIS A 230 -10.07 118.31 -5.59
N VAL A 231 -9.04 118.98 -5.08
CA VAL A 231 -9.16 120.23 -4.30
C VAL A 231 -8.02 121.16 -4.72
N ASP A 232 -8.34 122.16 -5.54
CA ASP A 232 -7.59 123.41 -5.59
C ASP A 232 -8.43 124.49 -4.90
N LEU A 233 -7.82 125.09 -3.88
CA LEU A 233 -8.26 126.34 -3.28
C LEU A 233 -7.99 127.47 -4.28
N ASP A 234 -8.91 128.42 -4.38
CA ASP A 234 -8.55 129.78 -3.97
C ASP A 234 -9.78 130.65 -3.69
N SER A 235 -9.59 131.48 -2.67
CA SER A 235 -10.55 132.36 -2.04
C SER A 235 -10.07 133.80 -2.13
N GLU A 236 -10.99 134.74 -2.30
CA GLU A 236 -10.92 136.11 -1.76
C GLU A 236 -12.34 136.44 -1.27
N LEU A 237 -12.64 137.07 -0.13
CA LEU A 237 -11.86 137.73 0.91
C LEU A 237 -12.82 137.98 2.11
N ASN A 238 -12.27 138.07 3.33
CA ASN A 238 -12.70 138.87 4.51
C ASN A 238 -13.24 138.22 5.82
N HIS A 239 -12.46 138.50 6.89
CA HIS A 239 -12.79 138.79 8.31
C HIS A 239 -12.64 137.71 9.43
N SER A 240 -11.45 137.69 10.06
CA SER A 240 -11.06 137.67 11.51
C SER A 240 -11.83 136.88 12.60
N SER A 241 -12.98 136.26 12.31
CA SER A 241 -13.58 135.17 13.12
C SER A 241 -13.14 133.78 12.62
N THR A 242 -12.36 133.79 11.54
CA THR A 242 -11.95 132.62 10.76
C THR A 242 -10.82 131.84 11.42
N ASP A 243 -9.91 132.44 12.18
CA ASP A 243 -8.71 131.69 12.65
C ASP A 243 -9.05 130.70 13.77
N THR A 244 -9.91 131.08 14.73
CA THR A 244 -10.44 130.15 15.74
C THR A 244 -11.39 129.12 15.15
N ALA A 245 -12.18 129.50 14.13
CA ALA A 245 -13.07 128.58 13.43
C ALA A 245 -12.28 127.59 12.55
N VAL A 246 -11.19 128.02 11.92
CA VAL A 246 -10.28 127.20 11.12
C VAL A 246 -9.51 126.25 12.04
N LEU A 247 -9.00 126.72 13.18
CA LEU A 247 -8.36 125.84 14.18
C LEU A 247 -9.35 124.83 14.78
N MET A 248 -10.58 125.21 15.08
CA MET A 248 -11.62 124.25 15.52
C MET A 248 -11.97 123.26 14.40
N LYS A 249 -12.05 123.71 13.15
CA LYS A 249 -12.33 122.84 12.00
C LYS A 249 -11.17 121.88 11.73
N GLN A 250 -9.93 122.34 11.89
CA GLN A 250 -8.72 121.52 11.83
C GLN A 250 -8.63 120.53 12.99
N LEU A 251 -9.00 120.94 14.21
CA LEU A 251 -9.05 120.05 15.38
C LEU A 251 -10.11 118.95 15.20
N GLU A 252 -11.28 119.31 14.69
CA GLU A 252 -12.35 118.34 14.41
C GLU A 252 -11.98 117.42 13.22
N SER A 253 -11.27 117.94 12.21
CA SER A 253 -10.68 117.11 11.16
C SER A 253 -9.62 116.16 11.71
N LEU A 254 -8.74 116.61 12.62
CA LEU A 254 -7.76 115.74 13.26
C LEU A 254 -8.40 114.67 14.13
N LYS A 255 -9.47 115.02 14.86
CA LYS A 255 -10.20 114.09 15.73
C LYS A 255 -10.92 113.01 14.92
N THR A 256 -11.54 113.40 13.80
CA THR A 256 -12.17 112.45 12.88
C THR A 256 -11.14 111.57 12.17
N ASP A 257 -9.98 112.12 11.82
CA ASP A 257 -8.88 111.35 11.21
C ASP A 257 -8.22 110.39 12.21
N LEU A 258 -8.06 110.80 13.46
CA LEU A 258 -7.58 109.94 14.55
C LEU A 258 -8.55 108.78 14.81
N ALA A 259 -9.85 109.05 14.89
CA ALA A 259 -10.87 108.01 15.05
C ALA A 259 -10.90 107.03 13.87
N ARG A 260 -10.69 107.50 12.64
CA ARG A 260 -10.54 106.63 11.45
C ARG A 260 -9.28 105.76 11.53
N LYS A 261 -8.16 106.32 11.98
CA LYS A 261 -6.91 105.59 12.17
C LYS A 261 -7.03 104.54 13.28
N ASP A 262 -7.69 104.86 14.40
CA ASP A 262 -7.95 103.90 15.47
C ASP A 262 -8.81 102.73 15.00
N LEU A 263 -9.88 102.98 14.25
CA LEU A 263 -10.69 101.92 13.63
C LEU A 263 -9.89 101.08 12.62
N THR A 264 -8.97 101.72 11.89
CA THR A 264 -8.09 101.01 10.94
C THR A 264 -7.08 100.15 11.68
N ILE A 265 -6.48 100.65 12.75
CA ILE A 265 -5.56 99.92 13.63
C ILE A 265 -6.28 98.73 14.26
N GLU A 266 -7.50 98.89 14.75
CA GLU A 266 -8.29 97.80 15.33
C GLU A 266 -8.57 96.70 14.29
N ARG A 267 -8.98 97.09 13.07
CA ARG A 267 -9.19 96.14 11.96
C ARG A 267 -7.90 95.40 11.59
N MET A 268 -6.79 96.12 11.44
CA MET A 268 -5.50 95.51 11.12
C MET A 268 -5.01 94.59 12.25
N THR A 269 -5.22 94.98 13.51
CA THR A 269 -4.88 94.16 14.67
C THR A 269 -5.67 92.86 14.66
N LYS A 270 -6.98 92.92 14.39
CA LYS A 270 -7.80 91.71 14.24
C LYS A 270 -7.33 90.81 13.11
N GLN A 271 -7.01 91.39 11.94
CA GLN A 271 -6.45 90.64 10.81
C GLN A 271 -5.11 89.98 11.17
N VAL A 272 -4.22 90.67 11.89
CA VAL A 272 -2.93 90.11 12.35
C VAL A 272 -3.13 88.97 13.34
N VAL A 273 -4.08 89.10 14.27
CA VAL A 273 -4.42 88.04 15.22
C VAL A 273 -5.00 86.82 14.50
N ASP A 274 -5.94 87.01 13.57
CA ASP A 274 -6.53 85.93 12.78
C ASP A 274 -5.48 85.22 11.92
N MET A 275 -4.60 85.97 11.24
CA MET A 275 -3.47 85.41 10.48
C MET A 275 -2.50 84.63 11.38
N SER A 276 -2.23 85.12 12.59
CA SER A 276 -1.35 84.46 13.54
C SER A 276 -1.94 83.14 14.03
N LEU A 277 -3.25 83.11 14.32
CA LEU A 277 -3.97 81.89 14.67
C LEU A 277 -3.95 80.87 13.53
N GLN A 278 -4.24 81.30 12.29
CA GLN A 278 -4.16 80.44 11.11
C GLN A 278 -2.75 79.88 10.88
N LEU A 279 -1.72 80.68 11.15
CA LEU A 279 -0.32 80.26 11.00
C LEU A 279 0.04 79.17 12.03
N VAL A 280 -0.42 79.30 13.28
CA VAL A 280 -0.25 78.28 14.33
C VAL A 280 -1.00 76.99 13.98
N GLU A 281 -2.26 77.10 13.53
CA GLU A 281 -3.04 75.93 13.09
C GLU A 281 -2.36 75.20 11.92
N ASN A 282 -1.88 75.94 10.93
CA ASN A 282 -1.15 75.37 9.79
C ASN A 282 0.15 74.71 10.25
N GLN A 283 0.89 75.32 11.18
CA GLN A 283 2.11 74.73 11.72
C GLN A 283 1.84 73.41 12.46
N ASN A 284 0.74 73.30 13.19
CA ASN A 284 0.33 72.05 13.84
C ASN A 284 -0.07 70.98 12.81
N LYS A 285 -0.85 71.34 11.78
CA LYS A 285 -1.17 70.43 10.66
C LYS A 285 0.09 69.93 9.95
N PHE A 286 1.09 70.79 9.74
CA PHE A 286 2.37 70.40 9.17
C PHE A 286 3.13 69.42 10.06
N LYS A 287 3.13 69.61 11.38
CA LYS A 287 3.75 68.67 12.33
C LYS A 287 3.08 67.31 12.29
N GLU A 288 1.75 67.26 12.34
CA GLU A 288 0.98 66.00 12.25
C GLU A 288 1.25 65.26 10.94
N LYS A 289 1.23 66.00 9.81
CA LYS A 289 1.54 65.42 8.50
C LYS A 289 2.99 64.91 8.42
N ASN A 290 3.93 65.60 9.05
CA ASN A 290 5.32 65.17 9.10
C ASN A 290 5.48 63.86 9.89
N VAL A 291 4.83 63.73 11.04
CA VAL A 291 4.80 62.47 11.81
C VAL A 291 4.23 61.34 10.96
N SER A 292 3.07 61.56 10.34
CA SER A 292 2.44 60.55 9.46
C SER A 292 3.33 60.17 8.27
N THR A 293 4.08 61.11 7.70
CA THR A 293 5.03 60.84 6.60
C THR A 293 6.21 59.99 7.07
N VAL A 294 6.72 60.24 8.28
CA VAL A 294 7.78 59.42 8.89
C VAL A 294 7.28 58.00 9.16
N ASP A 295 6.07 57.85 9.70
CA ASP A 295 5.47 56.54 9.97
C ASP A 295 5.29 55.72 8.68
N MET A 296 4.77 56.35 7.61
CA MET A 296 4.66 55.69 6.29
C MET A 296 6.02 55.29 5.73
N HIS A 297 7.07 56.08 5.96
CA HIS A 297 8.42 55.73 5.51
C HIS A 297 8.99 54.51 6.25
N LEU A 298 8.71 54.39 7.56
CA LEU A 298 9.07 53.22 8.35
C LEU A 298 8.33 51.96 7.87
N GLU A 299 7.02 52.06 7.62
CA GLU A 299 6.24 50.95 7.07
C GLU A 299 6.74 50.51 5.70
N LEU A 300 7.07 51.47 4.82
CA LEU A 300 7.62 51.17 3.49
C LEU A 300 8.99 50.45 3.58
N THR A 301 9.81 50.83 4.56
CA THR A 301 11.11 50.20 4.80
C THR A 301 10.97 48.76 5.32
N ASP A 302 10.04 48.51 6.24
CA ASP A 302 9.70 47.15 6.69
C ASP A 302 9.19 46.30 5.53
N LEU A 303 8.26 46.85 4.73
CA LEU A 303 7.66 46.15 3.60
C LEU A 303 8.72 45.77 2.56
N ASN A 304 9.66 46.67 2.26
CA ASN A 304 10.76 46.40 1.35
C ASN A 304 11.68 45.29 1.89
N SER A 305 12.00 45.31 3.19
CA SER A 305 12.81 44.28 3.84
C SER A 305 12.14 42.90 3.77
N ARG A 306 10.81 42.84 3.99
CA ARG A 306 10.02 41.61 3.87
C ARG A 306 9.96 41.11 2.43
N LEU A 307 9.90 42.00 1.46
CA LEU A 307 9.91 41.66 0.04
C LEU A 307 11.26 41.07 -0.39
N GLU A 308 12.38 41.68 0.02
CA GLU A 308 13.72 41.15 -0.24
C GLU A 308 13.94 39.77 0.39
N LEU A 309 13.49 39.58 1.64
CA LEU A 309 13.52 38.26 2.28
C LEU A 309 12.66 37.24 1.53
N GLY A 310 11.45 37.64 1.12
CA GLY A 310 10.56 36.81 0.31
C GLY A 310 11.21 36.35 -1.00
N GLN A 311 11.89 37.25 -1.70
CA GLN A 311 12.62 36.92 -2.93
C GLN A 311 13.77 35.94 -2.69
N LYS A 312 14.55 36.12 -1.61
CA LYS A 312 15.62 35.17 -1.24
C LYS A 312 15.07 33.78 -0.94
N ILE A 313 13.96 33.69 -0.21
CA ILE A 313 13.30 32.40 0.07
C ILE A 313 12.83 31.74 -1.22
N ILE A 314 12.20 32.49 -2.13
CA ILE A 314 11.75 31.96 -3.42
C ILE A 314 12.94 31.40 -4.21
N GLN A 315 14.04 32.15 -4.30
CA GLN A 315 15.23 31.71 -5.02
C GLN A 315 15.84 30.44 -4.41
N GLU A 316 15.93 30.35 -3.07
CA GLU A 316 16.41 29.14 -2.39
C GLU A 316 15.50 27.94 -2.67
N LYS A 317 14.17 28.15 -2.71
CA LYS A 317 13.21 27.08 -3.05
C LYS A 317 13.32 26.66 -4.51
N ASP A 318 13.53 27.59 -5.44
CA ASP A 318 13.72 27.27 -6.85
C ASP A 318 15.00 26.44 -7.08
N ASP A 319 16.07 26.73 -6.36
CA ASP A 319 17.30 25.95 -6.42
C ASP A 319 17.11 24.54 -5.82
N GLN A 320 16.38 24.43 -4.70
CA GLN A 320 15.99 23.13 -4.14
C GLN A 320 15.14 22.32 -5.14
N ILE A 321 14.20 22.97 -5.83
CA ILE A 321 13.36 22.34 -6.86
C ILE A 321 14.22 21.82 -8.01
N LYS A 322 15.20 22.60 -8.50
CA LYS A 322 16.12 22.16 -9.57
C LYS A 322 16.94 20.95 -9.16
N ILE A 323 17.45 20.94 -7.93
CA ILE A 323 18.20 19.79 -7.38
C ILE A 323 17.30 18.55 -7.35
N LEU A 324 16.09 18.67 -6.81
CA LEU A 324 15.13 17.56 -6.74
C LEU A 324 14.72 17.05 -8.13
N GLN A 325 14.55 17.93 -9.11
CA GLN A 325 14.26 17.54 -10.49
C GLN A 325 15.40 16.72 -11.10
N ASN A 326 16.66 17.10 -10.83
CA ASN A 326 17.83 16.36 -11.28
C ASN A 326 17.89 14.97 -10.62
N ASP A 327 17.64 14.89 -9.32
CA ASP A 327 17.63 13.62 -8.58
C ASP A 327 16.52 12.68 -9.09
N ILE A 328 15.33 13.21 -9.39
CA ILE A 328 14.23 12.44 -9.99
C ILE A 328 14.66 11.88 -11.36
N ASN A 329 15.34 12.66 -12.19
CA ASN A 329 15.80 12.19 -13.50
C ASN A 329 16.83 11.06 -13.37
N LYS A 330 17.81 11.20 -12.47
CA LYS A 330 18.77 10.12 -12.17
C LYS A 330 18.09 8.84 -11.69
N ILE A 331 17.11 8.96 -10.79
CA ILE A 331 16.34 7.81 -10.29
C ILE A 331 15.58 7.14 -11.44
N LYS A 332 14.99 7.90 -12.36
CA LYS A 332 14.31 7.36 -13.55
C LYS A 332 15.28 6.60 -14.45
N GLU A 333 16.47 7.14 -14.70
CA GLU A 333 17.50 6.47 -15.51
C GLU A 333 17.95 5.14 -14.87
N ILE A 334 18.21 5.14 -13.56
CA ILE A 334 18.54 3.93 -12.81
C ILE A 334 17.40 2.90 -12.89
N ALA A 335 16.15 3.32 -12.70
CA ALA A 335 15.00 2.43 -12.77
C ALA A 335 14.82 1.80 -14.16
N ILE A 336 15.08 2.56 -15.23
CA ILE A 336 15.06 2.04 -16.62
C ILE A 336 16.19 1.03 -16.81
N PHE A 337 17.40 1.35 -16.35
CA PHE A 337 18.55 0.46 -16.42
C PHE A 337 18.30 -0.86 -15.69
N ASP A 338 17.82 -0.81 -14.44
CA ASP A 338 17.54 -1.99 -13.63
C ASP A 338 16.42 -2.84 -14.24
N LYS A 339 15.38 -2.21 -14.81
CA LYS A 339 14.31 -2.91 -15.53
C LYS A 339 14.86 -3.67 -16.75
N ASN A 340 15.73 -3.04 -17.53
CA ASN A 340 16.35 -3.68 -18.69
C ASN A 340 17.23 -4.85 -18.28
N LYS A 341 18.07 -4.67 -17.25
CA LYS A 341 18.91 -5.74 -16.69
C LYS A 341 18.09 -6.91 -16.15
N PHE A 342 16.98 -6.63 -15.48
CA PHE A 342 16.05 -7.66 -15.01
C PHE A 342 15.42 -8.43 -16.17
N ASN A 343 14.96 -7.73 -17.21
CA ASN A 343 14.37 -8.34 -18.39
C ASN A 343 15.37 -9.24 -19.13
N GLU A 344 16.63 -8.81 -19.28
CA GLU A 344 17.69 -9.64 -19.85
C GLU A 344 17.93 -10.90 -19.02
N SER A 345 18.02 -10.78 -17.69
CA SER A 345 18.16 -11.94 -16.81
C SER A 345 16.97 -12.90 -16.91
N LEU A 346 15.75 -12.37 -17.01
CA LEU A 346 14.53 -13.15 -17.18
C LEU A 346 14.53 -13.91 -18.52
N LEU A 347 14.94 -13.26 -19.61
CA LEU A 347 15.07 -13.90 -20.92
C LEU A 347 16.09 -15.04 -20.91
N ILE A 348 17.25 -14.85 -20.26
CA ILE A 348 18.26 -15.90 -20.11
C ILE A 348 17.72 -17.09 -19.30
N LYS A 349 17.05 -16.82 -18.18
CA LYS A 349 16.44 -17.88 -17.35
C LYS A 349 15.35 -18.63 -18.11
N ASN A 350 14.50 -17.93 -18.86
CA ASN A 350 13.47 -18.57 -19.68
C ASN A 350 14.06 -19.45 -20.77
N ARG A 351 15.13 -19.00 -21.46
CA ARG A 351 15.84 -19.84 -22.44
C ARG A 351 16.38 -21.12 -21.78
N LYS A 352 17.02 -20.99 -20.61
CA LYS A 352 17.55 -22.14 -19.87
C LYS A 352 16.45 -23.11 -19.42
N LEU A 353 15.29 -22.59 -19.01
CA LEU A 353 14.13 -23.41 -18.64
C LEU A 353 13.58 -24.18 -19.85
N ILE A 354 13.47 -23.52 -21.00
CA ILE A 354 13.07 -24.17 -22.26
C ILE A 354 14.05 -25.28 -22.63
N GLU A 355 15.36 -25.03 -22.56
CA GLU A 355 16.39 -26.03 -22.81
C GLU A 355 16.27 -27.23 -21.85
N GLN A 356 16.15 -26.98 -20.55
CA GLN A 356 16.00 -28.04 -19.53
C GLN A 356 14.72 -28.85 -19.72
N SER A 357 13.60 -28.21 -20.05
CA SER A 357 12.35 -28.92 -20.36
C SER A 357 12.46 -29.76 -21.63
N GLY A 358 13.19 -29.28 -22.65
CA GLY A 358 13.51 -30.04 -23.84
C GLY A 358 14.33 -31.29 -23.54
N ILE A 359 15.38 -31.15 -22.73
CA ILE A 359 16.22 -32.26 -22.25
C ILE A 359 15.37 -33.27 -21.48
N LEU A 360 14.55 -32.80 -20.53
CA LEU A 360 13.70 -33.68 -19.72
C LEU A 360 12.71 -34.48 -20.57
N ARG A 361 12.15 -33.86 -21.63
CA ARG A 361 11.28 -34.55 -22.58
C ARG A 361 12.00 -35.70 -23.28
N ILE A 362 13.22 -35.46 -23.79
CA ILE A 362 14.04 -36.48 -24.45
C ILE A 362 14.32 -37.65 -23.50
N TYR A 363 14.74 -37.37 -22.26
CA TYR A 363 14.98 -38.43 -21.27
C TYR A 363 13.71 -39.23 -20.93
N LYS A 364 12.56 -38.56 -20.86
CA LYS A 364 11.28 -39.23 -20.61
C LYS A 364 10.88 -40.16 -21.77
N GLU A 365 11.09 -39.71 -23.00
CA GLU A 365 10.85 -40.53 -24.20
C GLU A 365 11.78 -41.75 -24.23
N GLN A 366 13.09 -41.54 -24.04
CA GLN A 366 14.07 -42.63 -23.96
C GLN A 366 13.73 -43.65 -22.88
N TYR A 367 13.35 -43.19 -21.68
CA TYR A 367 12.93 -44.08 -20.59
C TYR A 367 11.71 -44.94 -20.99
N TRP A 368 10.73 -44.35 -21.67
CA TRP A 368 9.55 -45.07 -22.13
C TRP A 368 9.87 -46.11 -23.21
N ASP A 369 10.79 -45.80 -24.13
CA ASP A 369 11.21 -46.73 -25.17
C ASP A 369 11.99 -47.90 -24.56
N THR A 370 12.95 -47.64 -23.67
CA THR A 370 13.66 -48.69 -22.93
C THR A 370 12.72 -49.53 -22.08
N TYR A 371 11.72 -48.92 -21.44
CA TYR A 371 10.71 -49.66 -20.68
C TYR A 371 9.90 -50.62 -21.57
N LYS A 372 9.47 -50.18 -22.77
CA LYS A 372 8.76 -51.04 -23.73
C LYS A 372 9.64 -52.17 -24.23
N GLU A 373 10.89 -51.88 -24.55
CA GLU A 373 11.87 -52.88 -24.98
C GLU A 373 12.10 -53.94 -23.89
N ASN A 374 12.34 -53.51 -22.65
CA ASN A 374 12.51 -54.43 -21.52
C ASN A 374 11.27 -55.28 -21.27
N LYS A 375 10.06 -54.71 -21.38
CA LYS A 375 8.82 -55.48 -21.26
C LYS A 375 8.71 -56.56 -22.35
N SER A 376 9.11 -56.23 -23.59
CA SER A 376 9.17 -57.20 -24.68
C SER A 376 10.22 -58.28 -24.44
N ASN A 377 11.41 -57.90 -23.96
CA ASN A 377 12.48 -58.83 -23.63
C ASN A 377 12.08 -59.79 -22.51
N ILE A 378 11.39 -59.30 -21.47
CA ILE A 378 10.85 -60.15 -20.39
C ILE A 378 9.82 -61.16 -20.93
N ALA A 379 8.96 -60.74 -21.87
CA ALA A 379 8.02 -61.66 -22.50
C ALA A 379 8.76 -62.74 -23.32
N ASN A 380 9.79 -62.36 -24.07
CA ASN A 380 10.63 -63.30 -24.84
C ASN A 380 11.42 -64.26 -23.94
N ILE A 381 11.92 -63.79 -22.80
CA ILE A 381 12.61 -64.66 -21.83
C ILE A 381 11.63 -65.71 -21.31
N LYS A 382 10.40 -65.32 -20.93
CA LYS A 382 9.38 -66.27 -20.47
C LYS A 382 9.01 -67.31 -21.53
N THR A 383 8.93 -66.93 -22.81
CA THR A 383 8.66 -67.89 -23.88
C THR A 383 9.83 -68.85 -24.09
N LEU A 384 11.07 -68.36 -24.03
CA LEU A 384 12.28 -69.19 -24.11
C LEU A 384 12.38 -70.14 -22.91
N GLU A 385 12.08 -69.68 -21.69
CA GLU A 385 12.03 -70.53 -20.49
C GLU A 385 11.02 -71.67 -20.66
N ALA A 386 9.81 -71.37 -21.15
CA ALA A 386 8.80 -72.39 -21.44
C ALA A 386 9.25 -73.39 -22.51
N GLN A 387 9.97 -72.93 -23.55
CA GLN A 387 10.54 -73.80 -24.58
C GLN A 387 11.64 -74.72 -24.03
N ILE A 388 12.50 -74.19 -23.15
CA ILE A 388 13.55 -74.97 -22.48
C ILE A 388 12.93 -76.02 -21.57
N ASP A 389 11.93 -75.66 -20.75
CA ASP A 389 11.22 -76.60 -19.87
C ASP A 389 10.55 -77.73 -20.67
N PHE A 390 9.96 -77.40 -21.82
CA PHE A 390 9.40 -78.40 -22.73
C PHE A 390 10.48 -79.31 -23.31
N ALA A 391 11.59 -78.76 -23.78
CA ALA A 391 12.70 -79.53 -24.32
C ALA A 391 13.33 -80.46 -23.25
N GLN A 392 13.47 -80.00 -22.02
CA GLN A 392 13.95 -80.82 -20.89
C GLN A 392 13.01 -81.98 -20.60
N LYS A 393 11.69 -81.75 -20.56
CA LYS A 393 10.70 -82.84 -20.40
C LYS A 393 10.80 -83.86 -21.53
N MET A 394 10.99 -83.39 -22.77
CA MET A 394 11.17 -84.24 -23.94
C MET A 394 12.44 -85.09 -23.88
N ILE A 395 13.55 -84.53 -23.42
CA ILE A 395 14.80 -85.26 -23.23
C ILE A 395 14.64 -86.32 -22.13
N ALA A 396 14.04 -85.96 -20.99
CA ALA A 396 13.80 -86.89 -19.89
C ALA A 396 12.94 -88.08 -20.32
N GLU A 397 11.90 -87.86 -21.14
CA GLU A 397 11.08 -88.94 -21.67
C GLU A 397 11.84 -89.83 -22.66
N LYS A 398 12.66 -89.23 -23.54
CA LYS A 398 13.56 -90.01 -24.42
C LYS A 398 14.53 -90.87 -23.62
N GLU A 399 15.14 -90.32 -22.58
CA GLU A 399 16.02 -91.06 -21.67
C GLU A 399 15.29 -92.22 -21.00
N ARG A 400 14.03 -92.01 -20.57
CA ARG A 400 13.18 -93.06 -20.01
C ARG A 400 12.93 -94.21 -20.99
N ILE A 401 12.56 -93.89 -22.23
CA ILE A 401 12.32 -94.88 -23.29
C ILE A 401 13.61 -95.66 -23.58
N ILE A 402 14.74 -94.96 -23.74
CA ILE A 402 16.05 -95.59 -24.00
C ILE A 402 16.46 -96.50 -22.84
N ASN A 403 16.28 -96.06 -21.59
CA ASN A 403 16.63 -96.88 -20.41
C ASN A 403 15.75 -98.12 -20.31
N LYS A 404 14.44 -98.02 -20.61
CA LYS A 404 13.55 -99.18 -20.68
C LYS A 404 13.99 -100.16 -21.76
N PHE A 405 14.36 -99.65 -22.94
CA PHE A 405 14.89 -100.49 -24.02
C PHE A 405 16.20 -101.19 -23.63
N LYS A 406 17.14 -100.48 -23.01
CA LYS A 406 18.40 -101.06 -22.48
C LYS A 406 18.13 -102.18 -21.48
N GLN A 407 17.21 -101.98 -20.54
CA GLN A 407 16.82 -103.03 -19.58
C GLN A 407 16.24 -104.26 -20.28
N ASN A 408 15.36 -104.06 -21.27
CA ASN A 408 14.83 -105.15 -22.08
C ASN A 408 15.95 -105.91 -22.80
N MET A 409 16.91 -105.21 -23.41
CA MET A 409 18.07 -105.82 -24.08
C MET A 409 18.95 -106.63 -23.11
N ILE A 410 19.24 -106.11 -21.92
CA ILE A 410 19.99 -106.86 -20.89
C ILE A 410 19.24 -108.15 -20.51
N SER A 411 17.92 -108.07 -20.34
CA SER A 411 17.10 -109.25 -20.03
C SER A 411 17.11 -110.28 -21.17
N PHE A 412 17.14 -109.81 -22.42
CA PHE A 412 17.21 -110.65 -23.61
C PHE A 412 18.57 -111.34 -23.72
N ASP A 413 19.67 -110.59 -23.58
CA ASP A 413 21.03 -111.13 -23.60
C ASP A 413 21.23 -112.19 -22.51
N SER A 414 20.68 -111.97 -21.31
CA SER A 414 20.73 -112.94 -20.21
C SER A 414 20.04 -114.25 -20.58
N LYS A 415 18.85 -114.18 -21.19
CA LYS A 415 18.11 -115.38 -21.66
C LYS A 415 18.84 -116.10 -22.80
N LEU A 416 19.47 -115.36 -23.69
CA LEU A 416 20.26 -115.92 -24.78
C LEU A 416 21.49 -116.63 -24.23
N LEU A 417 22.17 -116.05 -23.24
CA LEU A 417 23.29 -116.67 -22.55
C LEU A 417 22.86 -117.98 -21.87
N GLU A 418 21.74 -117.96 -21.14
CA GLU A 418 21.18 -119.16 -20.49
C GLU A 418 20.86 -120.27 -21.51
N THR A 419 20.28 -119.90 -22.66
CA THR A 419 19.96 -120.84 -23.73
C THR A 419 21.23 -121.42 -24.36
N ASN A 420 22.24 -120.59 -24.62
CA ASN A 420 23.54 -121.04 -25.10
C ASN A 420 24.24 -121.97 -24.10
N SER A 421 24.17 -121.69 -22.79
CA SER A 421 24.71 -122.57 -21.75
C SER A 421 24.03 -123.94 -21.77
N LYS A 422 22.70 -123.99 -21.87
CA LYS A 422 21.94 -125.26 -22.00
C LYS A 422 22.32 -126.02 -23.28
N LEU A 423 22.56 -125.30 -24.37
CA LEU A 423 22.97 -125.88 -25.65
C LEU A 423 24.38 -126.49 -25.57
N LEU A 424 25.29 -125.85 -24.84
CA LEU A 424 26.63 -126.37 -24.54
C LEU A 424 26.58 -127.60 -23.63
N GLU A 425 25.73 -127.60 -22.61
CA GLU A 425 25.53 -128.74 -21.72
C GLU A 425 25.01 -129.97 -22.50
N ILE A 426 24.07 -129.76 -23.42
CA ILE A 426 23.57 -130.79 -24.33
C ILE A 426 24.65 -131.25 -25.32
N SER A 427 25.50 -130.36 -25.84
CA SER A 427 26.59 -130.77 -26.74
C SER A 427 27.64 -131.62 -26.01
N VAL A 428 27.95 -131.31 -24.74
CA VAL A 428 28.87 -132.11 -23.92
C VAL A 428 28.27 -133.48 -23.59
N LEU A 429 26.97 -133.55 -23.30
CA LEU A 429 26.26 -134.82 -23.09
C LEU A 429 26.18 -135.69 -24.36
N TYR A 430 26.28 -135.10 -25.54
CA TYR A 430 26.30 -135.82 -26.83
C TYR A 430 27.62 -136.58 -27.08
N ASP A 431 28.74 -136.10 -26.53
CA ASP A 431 30.05 -136.72 -26.70
C ASP A 431 30.25 -137.97 -25.80
N GLU A 432 29.37 -138.23 -24.82
CA GLU A 432 29.41 -139.38 -23.92
C GLU A 432 28.36 -140.48 -24.29
N LYS A 433 28.73 -141.35 -25.24
CA LYS A 433 28.20 -142.69 -25.60
C LYS A 433 26.71 -143.07 -25.37
N SER A 434 26.08 -143.42 -26.51
CA SER A 434 25.17 -144.57 -26.81
C SER A 434 23.82 -144.68 -26.09
N ASP A 435 22.73 -144.66 -26.89
CA ASP A 435 21.30 -144.88 -26.58
C ASP A 435 20.42 -143.71 -26.12
N LYS A 436 20.55 -142.53 -26.75
CA LYS A 436 19.63 -141.40 -26.49
C LYS A 436 19.17 -140.57 -27.71
N ASP A 437 19.10 -141.13 -28.91
CA ASP A 437 18.64 -140.38 -30.11
C ASP A 437 17.23 -139.76 -29.96
N LYS A 438 16.31 -140.40 -29.21
CA LYS A 438 14.97 -139.87 -28.94
C LYS A 438 14.93 -138.78 -27.85
N ILE A 439 15.81 -138.84 -26.86
CA ILE A 439 15.89 -137.81 -25.80
C ILE A 439 16.54 -136.55 -26.39
N PHE A 440 17.60 -136.72 -27.18
CA PHE A 440 18.28 -135.62 -27.87
C PHE A 440 17.36 -134.92 -28.87
N ALA A 441 16.58 -135.65 -29.66
CA ALA A 441 15.61 -135.05 -30.57
C ALA A 441 14.54 -134.22 -29.82
N ASN A 442 14.09 -134.69 -28.65
CA ASN A 442 13.12 -133.96 -27.82
C ASN A 442 13.73 -132.73 -27.13
N GLU A 443 14.97 -132.82 -26.63
CA GLU A 443 15.67 -131.70 -26.00
C GLU A 443 16.13 -130.65 -27.01
N MET A 444 16.62 -131.06 -28.19
CA MET A 444 16.89 -130.16 -29.31
C MET A 444 15.62 -129.53 -29.87
N ALA A 445 14.51 -130.27 -29.98
CA ALA A 445 13.22 -129.65 -30.32
C ALA A 445 12.76 -128.66 -29.24
N GLY A 446 13.05 -128.94 -27.96
CA GLY A 446 12.81 -128.03 -26.84
C GLY A 446 13.64 -126.75 -26.92
N LEU A 447 14.94 -126.86 -27.19
CA LEU A 447 15.84 -125.72 -27.40
C LEU A 447 15.49 -124.94 -28.68
N GLN A 448 15.15 -125.62 -29.77
CA GLN A 448 14.70 -124.98 -31.01
C GLN A 448 13.43 -124.16 -30.74
N LYS A 449 12.49 -124.72 -29.98
CA LYS A 449 11.27 -124.03 -29.56
C LYS A 449 11.55 -122.86 -28.62
N GLN A 450 12.55 -122.97 -27.74
CA GLN A 450 13.01 -121.87 -26.89
C GLN A 450 13.70 -120.77 -27.71
N LEU A 451 14.52 -121.14 -28.69
CA LEU A 451 15.20 -120.22 -29.62
C LEU A 451 14.18 -119.49 -30.49
N ASP A 452 13.18 -120.19 -31.02
CA ASP A 452 12.10 -119.61 -31.81
C ASP A 452 11.22 -118.70 -30.93
N SER A 453 10.93 -119.11 -29.69
CA SER A 453 10.25 -118.26 -28.71
C SER A 453 11.06 -117.01 -28.36
N LEU A 454 12.39 -117.10 -28.27
CA LEU A 454 13.26 -115.96 -28.03
C LEU A 454 13.33 -115.05 -29.25
N ARG A 455 13.38 -115.61 -30.45
CA ARG A 455 13.38 -114.86 -31.71
C ARG A 455 12.08 -114.09 -31.90
N GLU A 456 10.95 -114.70 -31.57
CA GLU A 456 9.66 -114.00 -31.57
C GLU A 456 9.59 -112.96 -30.45
N ALA A 457 10.08 -113.26 -29.25
CA ALA A 457 10.16 -112.26 -28.17
C ALA A 457 11.03 -111.05 -28.57
N LEU A 458 12.16 -111.25 -29.26
CA LEU A 458 13.01 -110.17 -29.78
C LEU A 458 12.28 -109.34 -30.84
N LYS A 459 11.59 -110.00 -31.79
CA LYS A 459 10.78 -109.29 -32.78
C LYS A 459 9.69 -108.47 -32.12
N THR A 460 8.99 -109.03 -31.12
CA THR A 460 7.97 -108.31 -30.37
C THR A 460 8.58 -107.12 -29.63
N GLN A 461 9.74 -107.28 -28.99
CA GLN A 461 10.42 -106.18 -28.30
C GLN A 461 10.91 -105.07 -29.25
N ILE A 462 11.44 -105.41 -30.43
CA ILE A 462 11.82 -104.44 -31.47
C ILE A 462 10.57 -103.72 -32.01
N LEU A 463 9.47 -104.44 -32.21
CA LEU A 463 8.20 -103.88 -32.67
C LEU A 463 7.59 -102.95 -31.61
N GLU A 464 7.60 -103.34 -30.35
CA GLU A 464 7.16 -102.51 -29.22
C GLU A 464 8.01 -101.25 -29.08
N PHE A 465 9.33 -101.36 -29.22
CA PHE A 465 10.22 -100.19 -29.23
C PHE A 465 9.91 -99.26 -30.41
N ASN A 466 9.78 -99.80 -31.62
CA ASN A 466 9.42 -99.02 -32.80
C ASN A 466 8.04 -98.38 -32.66
N ASN A 467 7.06 -99.07 -32.08
CA ASN A 467 5.73 -98.50 -31.82
C ASN A 467 5.77 -97.40 -30.76
N MET A 468 6.52 -97.58 -29.67
CA MET A 468 6.73 -96.52 -28.66
C MET A 468 7.44 -95.31 -29.26
N TYR A 469 8.46 -95.53 -30.08
CA TYR A 469 9.20 -94.47 -30.76
C TYR A 469 8.35 -93.77 -31.84
N SER A 470 7.50 -94.51 -32.55
CA SER A 470 6.62 -93.98 -33.61
C SER A 470 5.42 -93.22 -33.06
N SER A 471 4.79 -93.71 -31.98
CA SER A 471 3.78 -92.96 -31.21
C SER A 471 4.37 -91.65 -30.68
N PHE A 472 5.59 -91.71 -30.14
CA PHE A 472 6.31 -90.51 -29.74
C PHE A 472 6.60 -89.58 -30.93
N ALA A 473 6.96 -90.09 -32.11
CA ALA A 473 7.19 -89.27 -33.28
C ALA A 473 5.89 -88.65 -33.85
N SER A 474 4.77 -89.37 -33.84
CA SER A 474 3.49 -88.90 -34.36
C SER A 474 2.83 -87.84 -33.48
N ASP A 475 2.93 -87.96 -32.15
CA ASP A 475 2.36 -86.99 -31.22
C ASP A 475 3.15 -85.66 -31.17
N ASN A 476 4.40 -85.67 -31.67
CA ASN A 476 5.32 -84.54 -31.58
C ASN A 476 5.59 -83.77 -32.88
N ILE A 477 5.06 -84.20 -34.04
CA ILE A 477 5.15 -83.44 -35.30
C ILE A 477 4.18 -82.24 -35.31
N THR A 478 3.17 -82.22 -34.43
CA THR A 478 2.16 -81.15 -34.35
C THR A 478 2.49 -80.04 -33.33
N ALA A 479 3.45 -80.25 -32.42
CA ALA A 479 3.66 -79.36 -31.29
C ALA A 479 4.49 -78.07 -31.53
N PRO A 480 5.46 -77.97 -32.48
CA PRO A 480 6.23 -76.73 -32.59
C PRO A 480 5.48 -75.60 -33.32
N LYS A 481 4.28 -75.83 -33.89
CA LYS A 481 3.55 -74.81 -34.66
C LYS A 481 2.54 -73.99 -33.86
N LEU A 482 2.27 -74.30 -32.59
CA LEU A 482 1.21 -73.66 -31.80
C LEU A 482 1.67 -72.55 -30.84
N LEU A 483 2.98 -72.23 -30.79
CA LEU A 483 3.52 -71.21 -29.88
C LEU A 483 4.19 -70.02 -30.60
N LEU A 484 3.87 -69.80 -31.87
CA LEU A 484 4.36 -68.67 -32.69
C LEU A 484 3.24 -67.68 -33.07
N ARG A 485 2.21 -67.50 -32.22
CA ARG A 485 1.26 -66.40 -32.34
C ARG A 485 1.33 -65.46 -31.16
#